data_AF-A0A8X6TLY6-F1
#
_entry.id   AF-A0A8X6TLY6-F1
#
_cell.length_a   1.000
_cell.length_b   1.000
_cell.length_c   1.000
_cell.angle_alpha   90.00
_cell.angle_beta   90.00
_cell.angle_gamma   90.00
#
_symmetry.space_group_name_H-M   'P 1'
#
loop_
_entity.id
_entity.type
_entity.pdbx_description
1 polymer ?
#
loop_
_entity_poly.entity_id
_entity_poly.type
_entity_poly.pdbx_seq_one_letter_code
_entity_poly.pdbx_strand_id
1 'polypeptide(L)'
;CGGVLNVSEYGSVNSPGYPGVYPHNRTCTWIGCGGMLTTPSGTIRSPNFPDVYENNLNCEWLIRIHPDNRLLLTFKEFNLEIHQNCSFDYLEVYSGDTDSAPLLGRYCGNFIPQDLFSDTNQLLIRFKTDNSLVQGGFKMEYKTICGGVYSEFSGILSSPYYPDSYPAHAQCLYDIRLEPGYLVNVSFHFMEIEEHTDCQYDFLEIRDGDSEDSPLIGKLCGSSTPENIISSYNFLWMKFETDGSVQNRGFYAQYEALEIANYQFLDASQACGGTYYRESGVIRTPGFPNRYPHSAHCIWVLKGQNQRQISLNITNFQLEEHQNCRYDYLEIRNGEYETSPLVGKYCGTNILPRITSHSNVLRLEFKTDNSMSGQGFEIYFDSSATGCGGQLTSPRGSIVSPNYPQPYPYSADCEWLIQTSAGSLISLSIVDVDIEEHRECLYDYLQVFDGKTENSKSILRICNNQQSPGNLISSGNSLLVRFRSDSSHEAGGFHLSYQT
;
A
#
# COMPACT_ATOMS: atom_id res chain seq x y z
N CYS A 1 27.56 23.15 30.25
CA CYS A 1 27.14 21.88 29.63
C CYS A 1 25.69 22.02 29.17
N GLY A 2 25.48 22.08 27.86
CA GLY A 2 24.28 21.61 27.14
C GLY A 2 22.85 22.01 27.51
N GLY A 3 22.58 22.75 28.58
CA GLY A 3 21.22 23.19 28.93
C GLY A 3 20.95 24.62 28.46
N VAL A 4 19.85 24.82 27.73
CA VAL A 4 19.34 26.16 27.39
C VAL A 4 18.84 26.82 28.68
N LEU A 5 19.31 28.04 28.95
CA LEU A 5 18.78 28.92 30.00
C LEU A 5 17.42 29.45 29.56
N ASN A 6 16.35 29.11 30.28
CA ASN A 6 15.07 29.80 30.15
C ASN A 6 15.19 31.20 30.76
N VAL A 7 15.27 32.23 29.91
CA VAL A 7 15.03 33.61 30.32
C VAL A 7 13.61 33.96 29.89
N SER A 8 12.66 33.89 30.82
CA SER A 8 11.34 34.46 30.65
C SER A 8 10.97 35.24 31.91
N GLU A 9 11.34 36.51 31.96
CA GLU A 9 10.57 37.61 32.53
C GLU A 9 11.35 38.93 32.40
N TYR A 10 10.65 39.99 32.03
CA TYR A 10 11.15 41.35 31.96
C TYR A 10 11.97 41.73 33.21
N GLY A 11 13.27 41.96 33.04
CA GLY A 11 14.14 42.44 34.13
C GLY A 11 15.48 42.90 33.61
N SER A 12 15.66 44.23 33.54
CA SER A 12 16.94 44.87 33.22
C SER A 12 18.02 44.47 34.23
N VAL A 13 19.09 43.80 33.78
CA VAL A 13 20.30 43.61 34.59
C VAL A 13 21.33 44.66 34.22
N ASN A 14 21.39 45.72 35.03
CA ASN A 14 22.55 46.60 35.10
C ASN A 14 23.75 45.79 35.62
N SER A 15 24.80 45.67 34.82
CA SER A 15 26.09 45.14 35.29
C SER A 15 27.05 46.29 35.61
N PRO A 16 27.63 46.34 36.81
CA PRO A 16 28.96 46.90 36.99
C PRO A 16 29.94 45.91 37.63
N GLY A 17 31.02 45.61 36.90
CA GLY A 17 32.40 45.47 37.39
C GLY A 17 32.81 44.25 38.22
N TYR A 18 33.66 43.38 37.66
CA TYR A 18 35.09 43.21 38.00
C TYR A 18 35.67 41.96 37.26
N PRO A 19 36.90 41.99 36.73
CA PRO A 19 37.50 40.86 36.03
C PRO A 19 38.15 39.89 37.02
N GLY A 20 37.80 38.60 36.93
CA GLY A 20 38.39 37.53 37.74
C GLY A 20 38.45 36.23 36.96
N VAL A 21 39.64 35.61 36.93
CA VAL A 21 39.93 34.32 36.31
C VAL A 21 39.20 33.21 37.08
N TYR A 22 38.32 32.47 36.41
CA TYR A 22 37.68 31.29 37.01
C TYR A 22 38.57 30.05 36.81
N PRO A 23 38.92 29.31 37.87
CA PRO A 23 39.81 28.14 37.76
C PRO A 23 39.09 26.94 37.11
N HIS A 24 39.80 26.29 36.18
CA HIS A 24 39.47 24.98 35.61
C HIS A 24 39.52 23.90 36.70
N ASN A 25 38.35 23.51 37.23
CA ASN A 25 37.99 22.13 37.63
C ASN A 25 36.78 22.16 38.55
N ARG A 26 35.58 22.14 37.97
CA ARG A 26 34.39 21.63 38.65
C ARG A 26 33.82 20.47 37.85
N THR A 27 33.99 19.27 38.39
CA THR A 27 33.12 18.13 38.13
C THR A 27 31.70 18.53 38.50
N CYS A 28 30.81 18.53 37.52
CA CYS A 28 29.40 18.86 37.71
C CYS A 28 28.69 17.58 38.17
N THR A 29 28.58 17.35 39.48
CA THR A 29 27.72 16.31 40.05
C THR A 29 26.31 16.87 40.13
N TRP A 30 25.48 16.57 39.13
CA TRP A 30 24.04 16.77 39.25
C TRP A 30 23.49 15.74 40.24
N ILE A 31 22.91 16.22 41.35
CA ILE A 31 21.99 15.42 42.16
C ILE A 31 20.66 15.44 41.40
N GLY A 32 20.56 14.60 40.37
CA GLY A 32 19.38 14.51 39.51
C GLY A 32 19.68 13.87 38.16
N CYS A 33 18.83 12.93 37.77
CA CYS A 33 18.78 12.30 36.46
C CYS A 33 17.46 12.68 35.77
N GLY A 34 17.44 12.74 34.44
CA GLY A 34 16.28 13.20 33.70
C GLY A 34 16.49 14.52 32.96
N GLY A 35 15.39 15.16 32.58
CA GLY A 35 15.36 16.48 31.94
C GLY A 35 14.45 16.56 30.72
N MET A 36 14.31 17.76 30.17
CA MET A 36 13.56 17.99 28.94
C MET A 36 14.47 17.85 27.72
N LEU A 37 14.01 17.09 26.73
CA LEU A 37 14.73 16.81 25.49
C LEU A 37 13.91 17.35 24.31
N THR A 38 14.47 18.30 23.58
CA THR A 38 13.77 18.98 22.46
C THR A 38 14.43 18.77 21.11
N THR A 39 15.57 18.07 21.06
CA THR A 39 16.28 17.77 19.81
C THR A 39 15.54 16.70 19.00
N PRO A 40 15.73 16.66 17.66
CA PRO A 40 15.05 15.72 16.77
C PRO A 40 15.29 14.26 17.12
N SER A 41 16.50 14.00 17.60
CA SER A 41 16.96 12.70 18.00
C SER A 41 17.87 12.85 19.21
N GLY A 42 18.10 11.74 19.89
CA GLY A 42 18.98 11.71 21.03
C GLY A 42 19.15 10.32 21.61
N THR A 43 20.04 10.22 22.58
CA THR A 43 20.30 8.99 23.32
C THR A 43 20.01 9.23 24.78
N ILE A 44 19.19 8.37 25.38
CA ILE A 44 18.92 8.35 26.81
C ILE A 44 19.62 7.14 27.40
N ARG A 45 20.33 7.35 28.51
CA ARG A 45 21.05 6.30 29.23
C ARG A 45 20.64 6.34 30.69
N SER A 46 20.61 5.18 31.33
CA SER A 46 20.48 5.12 32.78
C SER A 46 21.65 5.87 33.45
N PRO A 47 21.47 6.40 34.67
CA PRO A 47 22.57 6.97 35.44
C PRO A 47 23.74 5.99 35.53
N ASN A 48 24.97 6.51 35.45
CA ASN A 48 26.24 5.77 35.48
C ASN A 48 26.52 4.82 34.30
N PHE A 49 25.63 4.69 33.31
CA PHE A 49 25.86 3.83 32.14
C PHE A 49 27.19 4.13 31.43
N PRO A 50 28.03 3.13 31.10
CA PRO A 50 27.73 1.69 31.03
C PRO A 50 27.89 0.91 32.36
N ASP A 51 28.21 1.58 33.46
CA ASP A 51 28.22 0.96 34.78
C ASP A 51 26.79 0.80 35.33
N VAL A 52 26.69 0.09 36.46
CA VAL A 52 25.40 -0.18 37.11
C VAL A 52 24.74 1.11 37.63
N TYR A 53 23.41 1.17 37.55
CA TYR A 53 22.64 2.29 38.10
C TYR A 53 22.61 2.27 39.64
N GLU A 54 22.05 3.30 40.26
CA GLU A 54 21.92 3.43 41.72
C GLU A 54 20.53 3.03 42.23
N ASN A 55 20.43 2.71 43.52
CA ASN A 55 19.15 2.46 44.19
C ASN A 55 18.40 3.78 44.47
N ASN A 56 17.08 3.70 44.61
CA ASN A 56 16.17 4.79 44.96
C ASN A 56 16.15 5.95 43.96
N LEU A 57 16.39 5.65 42.67
CA LEU A 57 16.29 6.61 41.59
C LEU A 57 14.82 6.90 41.27
N ASN A 58 14.59 8.14 40.84
CA ASN A 58 13.33 8.57 40.23
C ASN A 58 13.66 9.57 39.13
N CYS A 59 14.10 9.04 37.98
CA CYS A 59 14.49 9.82 36.82
C CYS A 59 13.30 10.01 35.89
N GLU A 60 13.13 11.22 35.36
CA GLU A 60 12.10 11.53 34.36
C GLU A 60 12.71 12.28 33.18
N TRP A 61 12.54 11.75 31.98
CA TRP A 61 12.86 12.44 30.73
C TRP A 61 11.57 12.78 30.01
N LEU A 62 11.39 14.06 29.72
CA LEU A 62 10.30 14.55 28.88
C LEU A 62 10.86 14.89 27.51
N ILE A 63 10.55 14.06 26.51
CA ILE A 63 10.84 14.38 25.11
C ILE A 63 9.67 15.21 24.60
N ARG A 64 9.95 16.41 24.08
CA ARG A 64 8.95 17.30 23.47
C ARG A 64 9.51 17.84 22.16
N ILE A 65 8.95 17.35 21.06
CA ILE A 65 9.33 17.77 19.70
C ILE A 65 8.21 18.61 19.08
N HIS A 66 8.38 19.01 17.82
CA HIS A 66 7.37 19.78 17.07
C HIS A 66 6.01 19.05 17.07
N PRO A 67 4.87 19.74 17.26
CA PRO A 67 3.53 19.13 17.33
C PRO A 67 3.15 18.21 16.17
N ASP A 68 3.66 18.49 14.98
CA ASP A 68 3.36 17.72 13.76
C ASP A 68 4.21 16.45 13.60
N ASN A 69 5.13 16.20 14.54
CA ASN A 69 6.02 15.06 14.51
C ASN A 69 5.65 14.05 15.60
N ARG A 70 6.08 12.81 15.39
CA ARG A 70 5.96 11.70 16.33
C ARG A 70 7.36 11.21 16.69
N LEU A 71 7.44 10.31 17.67
CA LEU A 71 8.69 9.78 18.19
C LEU A 71 8.72 8.27 17.96
N LEU A 72 9.86 7.80 17.45
CA LEU A 72 10.26 6.40 17.53
C LEU A 72 11.31 6.25 18.63
N LEU A 73 11.04 5.37 19.59
CA LEU A 73 11.96 5.00 20.65
C LEU A 73 12.47 3.58 20.43
N THR A 74 13.78 3.44 20.28
CA THR A 74 14.47 2.17 20.02
C THR A 74 15.36 1.81 21.21
N PHE A 75 15.18 0.61 21.76
CA PHE A 75 16.02 0.10 22.84
C PHE A 75 17.28 -0.54 22.26
N LYS A 76 18.47 -0.13 22.73
CA LYS A 76 19.76 -0.70 22.31
C LYS A 76 20.30 -1.69 23.34
N GLU A 77 20.19 -1.34 24.62
CA GLU A 77 20.62 -2.18 25.74
C GLU A 77 19.60 -2.04 26.88
N PHE A 78 19.28 -3.14 27.56
CA PHE A 78 18.30 -3.16 28.63
C PHE A 78 18.57 -4.29 29.62
N ASN A 79 18.88 -3.93 30.87
CA ASN A 79 19.07 -4.85 31.99
C ASN A 79 18.72 -4.17 33.31
N LEU A 80 17.52 -4.41 33.81
CA LEU A 80 17.01 -3.97 35.11
C LEU A 80 16.73 -5.17 36.01
N GLU A 81 16.56 -4.94 37.32
CA GLU A 81 16.13 -5.99 38.24
C GLU A 81 14.84 -6.65 37.73
N ILE A 82 14.80 -7.98 37.74
CA ILE A 82 13.65 -8.73 37.24
C ILE A 82 12.61 -8.92 38.33
N HIS A 83 11.35 -8.62 38.01
CA HIS A 83 10.21 -8.95 38.85
C HIS A 83 9.01 -9.30 37.99
N GLN A 84 8.14 -10.21 38.46
CA GLN A 84 6.98 -10.70 37.71
C GLN A 84 6.08 -9.58 37.16
N ASN A 85 5.92 -8.50 37.94
CA ASN A 85 5.11 -7.34 37.59
C ASN A 85 5.94 -6.03 37.50
N CYS A 86 7.27 -6.14 37.39
CA CYS A 86 8.18 -4.98 37.35
C CYS A 86 7.94 -3.97 38.48
N SER A 87 7.76 -4.45 39.73
CA SER A 87 7.42 -3.60 40.88
C SER A 87 8.64 -3.14 41.68
N PHE A 88 9.81 -3.71 41.43
CA PHE A 88 11.09 -3.25 41.97
C PHE A 88 11.63 -2.18 41.03
N ASP A 89 12.67 -2.47 40.25
CA ASP A 89 13.19 -1.57 39.25
C ASP A 89 12.42 -1.64 37.93
N TYR A 90 12.05 -0.49 37.38
CA TYR A 90 11.28 -0.45 36.15
C TYR A 90 11.46 0.84 35.34
N LEU A 91 11.24 0.70 34.04
CA LEU A 91 11.11 1.80 33.10
C LEU A 91 9.68 1.87 32.56
N GLU A 92 9.02 3.01 32.70
CA GLU A 92 7.72 3.31 32.10
C GLU A 92 7.87 4.33 30.97
N VAL A 93 7.10 4.14 29.89
CA VAL A 93 7.02 5.07 28.76
C VAL A 93 5.57 5.45 28.55
N TYR A 94 5.26 6.75 28.60
CA TYR A 94 3.93 7.31 28.43
C TYR A 94 3.84 8.14 27.15
N SER A 95 2.74 8.03 26.41
CA SER A 95 2.45 8.81 25.20
C SER A 95 1.83 10.17 25.53
N GLY A 96 2.63 11.06 26.11
CA GLY A 96 2.24 12.41 26.52
C GLY A 96 3.28 13.04 27.44
N ASP A 97 2.92 14.12 28.12
CA ASP A 97 3.82 14.87 29.01
C ASP A 97 3.61 14.62 30.50
N THR A 98 2.64 13.80 30.86
CA THR A 98 2.33 13.44 32.25
C THR A 98 2.16 11.93 32.40
N ASP A 99 2.17 11.45 33.65
CA ASP A 99 1.92 10.05 33.99
C ASP A 99 0.43 9.65 33.99
N SER A 100 -0.46 10.59 33.68
CA SER A 100 -1.86 10.31 33.36
C SER A 100 -2.08 10.01 31.88
N ALA A 101 -1.07 10.21 31.02
CA ALA A 101 -1.13 9.89 29.60
C ALA A 101 -1.16 8.36 29.37
N PRO A 102 -1.56 7.89 28.18
CA PRO A 102 -1.56 6.46 27.87
C PRO A 102 -0.19 5.80 28.10
N LEU A 103 -0.14 4.74 28.91
CA LEU A 103 1.08 3.97 29.16
C LEU A 103 1.36 3.06 27.96
N LEU A 104 2.47 3.32 27.26
CA LEU A 104 2.93 2.51 26.14
C LEU A 104 3.58 1.21 26.61
N GLY A 105 4.23 1.23 27.77
CA GLY A 105 4.72 0.01 28.41
C GLY A 105 5.50 0.25 29.69
N ARG A 106 5.64 -0.84 30.47
CA ARG A 106 6.43 -0.94 31.69
C ARG A 106 7.37 -2.13 31.57
N TYR A 107 8.66 -1.90 31.78
CA TYR A 107 9.72 -2.85 31.45
C TYR A 107 10.66 -3.08 32.64
N CYS A 108 11.13 -4.32 32.80
CA CYS A 108 12.15 -4.75 33.76
C CYS A 108 12.81 -6.05 33.29
N GLY A 109 13.84 -6.53 34.00
CA GLY A 109 14.63 -7.68 33.56
C GLY A 109 15.61 -7.35 32.43
N ASN A 110 16.03 -8.37 31.68
CA ASN A 110 17.10 -8.28 30.67
C ASN A 110 16.64 -8.50 29.22
N PHE A 111 15.32 -8.55 28.98
CA PHE A 111 14.77 -8.65 27.64
C PHE A 111 14.68 -7.25 27.02
N ILE A 112 15.29 -7.07 25.84
CA ILE A 112 15.26 -5.80 25.11
C ILE A 112 13.83 -5.56 24.60
N PRO A 113 13.14 -4.47 25.01
CA PRO A 113 11.81 -4.17 24.53
C PRO A 113 11.78 -3.90 23.01
N GLN A 114 10.60 -4.10 22.41
CA GLN A 114 10.37 -3.71 21.02
C GLN A 114 10.33 -2.17 20.88
N ASP A 115 10.60 -1.71 19.66
CA ASP A 115 10.53 -0.32 19.29
C ASP A 115 9.12 0.24 19.52
N LEU A 116 9.05 1.44 20.09
CA LEU A 116 7.80 2.12 20.42
C LEU A 116 7.59 3.34 19.53
N PHE A 117 6.36 3.48 19.05
CA PHE A 117 5.91 4.62 18.27
C PHE A 117 4.98 5.45 19.14
N SER A 118 5.26 6.75 19.32
CA SER A 118 4.35 7.65 20.02
C SER A 118 3.21 8.06 19.09
N ASP A 119 2.01 8.29 19.62
CA ASP A 119 0.90 8.89 18.85
C ASP A 119 0.83 10.41 19.04
N THR A 120 1.75 10.96 19.82
CA THR A 120 1.86 12.40 20.09
C THR A 120 3.28 12.88 19.83
N ASN A 121 3.50 14.19 19.88
CA ASN A 121 4.82 14.82 19.82
C ASN A 121 5.59 14.78 21.15
N GLN A 122 5.09 14.03 22.15
CA GLN A 122 5.61 14.02 23.50
C GLN A 122 5.71 12.60 24.06
N LEU A 123 6.82 12.32 24.75
CA LEU A 123 7.01 11.08 25.51
C LEU A 123 7.55 11.42 26.89
N LEU A 124 6.86 10.94 27.93
CA LEU A 124 7.38 10.93 29.29
C LEU A 124 7.97 9.54 29.56
N ILE A 125 9.27 9.50 29.85
CA ILE A 125 9.99 8.29 30.21
C ILE A 125 10.37 8.38 31.68
N ARG A 126 9.94 7.40 32.48
CA ARG A 126 10.17 7.36 33.91
C ARG A 126 10.97 6.11 34.27
N PHE A 127 12.12 6.30 34.90
CA PHE A 127 12.93 5.22 35.46
C PHE A 127 12.91 5.31 36.98
N LYS A 128 12.40 4.27 37.64
CA LYS A 128 12.35 4.17 39.10
C LYS A 128 13.06 2.90 39.56
N THR A 129 13.84 3.05 40.63
CA THR A 129 14.52 1.93 41.29
C THR A 129 14.17 1.85 42.77
N ASP A 130 14.21 0.65 43.33
CA ASP A 130 13.96 0.41 44.75
C ASP A 130 15.25 0.54 45.60
N ASN A 131 15.25 0.04 46.84
CA ASN A 131 16.38 0.21 47.74
C ASN A 131 17.51 -0.83 47.57
N SER A 132 17.41 -1.77 46.63
CA SER A 132 18.32 -2.90 46.46
C SER A 132 18.53 -3.33 45.00
N LEU A 133 19.48 -4.25 44.78
CA LEU A 133 19.68 -5.01 43.52
C LEU A 133 19.79 -4.20 42.21
N VAL A 134 20.91 -3.52 42.03
CA VAL A 134 21.26 -2.81 40.78
C VAL A 134 21.69 -3.75 39.64
N GLN A 135 21.46 -3.33 38.40
CA GLN A 135 21.86 -4.02 37.16
C GLN A 135 22.56 -3.05 36.18
N GLY A 136 22.91 -3.53 34.98
CA GLY A 136 23.64 -2.77 33.96
C GLY A 136 22.88 -1.59 33.34
N GLY A 137 21.60 -1.44 33.64
CA GLY A 137 20.80 -0.30 33.21
C GLY A 137 20.36 -0.39 31.76
N PHE A 138 20.24 0.77 31.09
CA PHE A 138 19.73 0.81 29.72
C PHE A 138 20.39 1.91 28.88
N LYS A 139 20.35 1.68 27.58
CA LYS A 139 20.59 2.68 26.54
C LYS A 139 19.46 2.60 25.53
N MET A 140 18.78 3.71 25.31
CA MET A 140 17.77 3.86 24.27
C MET A 140 18.07 5.09 23.41
N GLU A 141 17.59 5.05 22.19
CA GLU A 141 17.71 6.14 21.24
C GLU A 141 16.31 6.53 20.79
N TYR A 142 16.05 7.83 20.71
CA TYR A 142 14.82 8.33 20.12
C TYR A 142 15.15 9.11 18.86
N LYS A 143 14.22 9.08 17.90
CA LYS A 143 14.24 9.96 16.74
C LYS A 143 12.83 10.41 16.40
N THR A 144 12.74 11.60 15.83
CA THR A 144 11.53 12.08 15.18
C THR A 144 11.22 11.22 13.98
N ILE A 145 9.98 10.78 13.93
CA ILE A 145 9.31 10.32 12.73
C ILE A 145 8.20 11.32 12.43
N CYS A 146 7.65 11.27 11.24
CA CYS A 146 6.71 12.28 10.76
C CYS A 146 5.63 11.64 9.89
N GLY A 147 4.54 12.38 9.73
CA GLY A 147 3.29 11.85 9.21
C GLY A 147 2.55 11.00 10.25
N GLY A 148 1.66 10.14 9.78
CA GLY A 148 0.75 9.35 10.61
C GLY A 148 -0.45 8.83 9.84
N VAL A 149 -1.42 8.30 10.59
CA VAL A 149 -2.72 7.88 10.05
C VAL A 149 -3.73 8.97 10.38
N TYR A 150 -4.46 9.43 9.37
CA TYR A 150 -5.40 10.54 9.47
C TYR A 150 -6.80 10.04 9.12
N SER A 151 -7.71 10.05 10.10
CA SER A 151 -9.09 9.57 9.93
C SER A 151 -10.17 10.64 10.13
N GLU A 152 -9.78 11.83 10.59
CA GLU A 152 -10.70 12.96 10.79
C GLU A 152 -11.11 13.59 9.46
N PHE A 153 -12.25 14.27 9.42
CA PHE A 153 -12.77 14.91 8.20
C PHE A 153 -11.93 16.09 7.68
N SER A 154 -10.96 16.56 8.46
CA SER A 154 -9.94 17.49 7.98
C SER A 154 -8.70 17.38 8.83
N GLY A 155 -7.57 17.82 8.28
CA GLY A 155 -6.31 17.80 9.01
C GLY A 155 -5.20 18.54 8.29
N ILE A 156 -4.10 18.73 9.00
CA ILE A 156 -2.90 19.42 8.51
C ILE A 156 -1.85 18.39 8.13
N LEU A 157 -1.22 18.61 6.98
CA LEU A 157 -0.12 17.81 6.44
C LEU A 157 1.07 18.75 6.26
N SER A 158 2.12 18.55 7.03
CA SER A 158 3.32 19.39 6.97
C SER A 158 4.59 18.55 6.99
N SER A 159 5.63 19.05 6.34
CA SER A 159 6.98 18.54 6.55
C SER A 159 7.43 18.81 7.99
N PRO A 160 8.37 18.00 8.54
CA PRO A 160 8.84 18.20 9.90
C PRO A 160 9.41 19.60 10.10
N TYR A 161 9.10 20.21 11.24
CA TYR A 161 9.56 21.55 11.66
C TYR A 161 9.05 22.73 10.85
N TYR A 162 8.15 22.55 9.88
CA TYR A 162 7.54 23.67 9.17
C TYR A 162 7.00 24.73 10.17
N PRO A 163 7.33 26.03 10.02
CA PRO A 163 7.93 26.69 8.85
C PRO A 163 9.46 26.74 8.80
N ASP A 164 10.15 26.13 9.75
CA ASP A 164 11.61 25.97 9.73
C ASP A 164 12.04 24.86 8.75
N SER A 165 13.35 24.75 8.51
CA SER A 165 13.86 23.76 7.58
C SER A 165 13.61 22.33 8.05
N TYR A 166 13.17 21.45 7.13
CA TYR A 166 13.03 20.02 7.40
C TYR A 166 14.39 19.35 7.65
N PRO A 167 14.46 18.19 8.31
CA PRO A 167 15.74 17.52 8.57
C PRO A 167 16.23 16.74 7.34
N ALA A 168 17.55 16.53 7.28
CA ALA A 168 18.17 15.57 6.36
C ALA A 168 17.75 14.13 6.70
N HIS A 169 17.69 13.25 5.69
CA HIS A 169 17.35 11.83 5.83
C HIS A 169 16.00 11.58 6.50
N ALA A 170 15.05 12.48 6.28
CA ALA A 170 13.68 12.36 6.75
C ALA A 170 12.91 11.34 5.90
N GLN A 171 12.04 10.59 6.55
CA GLN A 171 11.02 9.78 5.87
C GLN A 171 9.71 9.92 6.64
N CYS A 172 8.73 10.57 6.02
CA CYS A 172 7.40 10.78 6.57
C CYS A 172 6.38 10.01 5.73
N LEU A 173 5.43 9.36 6.38
CA LEU A 173 4.32 8.67 5.71
C LEU A 173 2.99 9.24 6.21
N TYR A 174 2.17 9.75 5.30
CA TYR A 174 0.84 10.27 5.61
C TYR A 174 -0.19 9.35 4.96
N ASP A 175 -0.96 8.66 5.79
CA ASP A 175 -1.97 7.69 5.40
C ASP A 175 -3.35 8.24 5.79
N ILE A 176 -4.06 8.81 4.83
CA ILE A 176 -5.37 9.43 5.05
C ILE A 176 -6.42 8.39 4.74
N ARG A 177 -7.30 8.09 5.71
CA ARG A 177 -8.35 7.07 5.65
C ARG A 177 -9.66 7.62 6.20
N LEU A 178 -10.51 8.11 5.29
CA LEU A 178 -11.83 8.63 5.63
C LEU A 178 -12.88 7.52 5.62
N GLU A 179 -14.05 7.81 6.19
CA GLU A 179 -15.21 6.94 6.03
C GLU A 179 -15.68 6.88 4.56
N PRO A 180 -16.31 5.77 4.14
CA PRO A 180 -16.91 5.69 2.80
C PRO A 180 -17.93 6.79 2.56
N GLY A 181 -17.98 7.33 1.33
CA GLY A 181 -18.85 8.46 0.97
C GLY A 181 -18.13 9.82 0.93
N TYR A 182 -16.84 9.83 1.22
CA TYR A 182 -15.99 11.02 1.14
C TYR A 182 -14.82 10.79 0.17
N LEU A 183 -14.36 11.87 -0.47
CA LEU A 183 -13.07 11.95 -1.15
C LEU A 183 -12.12 12.82 -0.34
N VAL A 184 -10.82 12.64 -0.53
CA VAL A 184 -9.78 13.46 0.10
C VAL A 184 -9.41 14.59 -0.85
N ASN A 185 -9.62 15.84 -0.44
CA ASN A 185 -9.13 17.02 -1.15
C ASN A 185 -7.95 17.62 -0.40
N VAL A 186 -6.76 17.55 -0.99
CA VAL A 186 -5.53 18.14 -0.45
C VAL A 186 -5.26 19.46 -1.15
N SER A 187 -5.13 20.52 -0.34
CA SER A 187 -4.78 21.86 -0.79
C SER A 187 -3.41 22.26 -0.23
N PHE A 188 -2.48 22.59 -1.12
CA PHE A 188 -1.13 23.04 -0.77
C PHE A 188 -1.10 24.55 -0.64
N HIS A 189 -0.69 25.05 0.53
CA HIS A 189 -0.52 26.49 0.75
C HIS A 189 0.93 26.94 0.65
N PHE A 190 1.87 26.01 0.85
CA PHE A 190 3.28 26.29 0.78
C PHE A 190 4.08 25.07 0.32
N MET A 191 5.08 25.31 -0.53
CA MET A 191 6.05 24.31 -0.95
C MET A 191 7.39 24.99 -1.24
N GLU A 192 8.46 24.45 -0.65
CA GLU A 192 9.86 24.79 -0.87
C GLU A 192 10.69 23.56 -0.48
N ILE A 193 10.74 22.60 -1.40
CA ILE A 193 11.51 21.35 -1.31
C ILE A 193 12.70 21.48 -2.27
N GLU A 194 13.84 20.81 -2.01
CA GLU A 194 15.00 20.86 -2.90
C GLU A 194 14.60 20.62 -4.37
N GLU A 195 15.02 21.52 -5.26
CA GLU A 195 14.61 21.50 -6.66
C GLU A 195 15.50 20.57 -7.49
N HIS A 196 14.89 19.67 -8.24
CA HIS A 196 15.58 18.81 -9.21
C HIS A 196 14.64 18.44 -10.36
N THR A 197 15.17 18.22 -11.57
CA THR A 197 14.37 17.93 -12.78
C THR A 197 13.44 16.72 -12.61
N ASP A 198 13.92 15.68 -11.93
CA ASP A 198 13.20 14.43 -11.69
C ASP A 198 12.88 14.19 -10.20
N CYS A 199 13.02 15.22 -9.35
CA CYS A 199 12.81 15.12 -7.90
C CYS A 199 13.52 13.90 -7.26
N GLN A 200 14.81 13.70 -7.59
CA GLN A 200 15.58 12.53 -7.15
C GLN A 200 16.23 12.68 -5.77
N TYR A 201 16.35 13.93 -5.28
CA TYR A 201 16.86 14.25 -3.95
C TYR A 201 15.68 14.29 -2.97
N ASP A 202 15.27 15.47 -2.53
CA ASP A 202 14.09 15.62 -1.70
C ASP A 202 12.79 15.63 -2.51
N PHE A 203 11.77 14.93 -2.03
CA PHE A 203 10.48 14.89 -2.72
C PHE A 203 9.30 14.58 -1.81
N LEU A 204 8.12 15.05 -2.24
CA LEU A 204 6.83 14.61 -1.75
C LEU A 204 6.13 13.77 -2.83
N GLU A 205 5.96 12.48 -2.57
CA GLU A 205 5.26 11.53 -3.42
C GLU A 205 3.82 11.37 -2.94
N ILE A 206 2.88 11.40 -3.88
CA ILE A 206 1.44 11.34 -3.59
C ILE A 206 0.83 10.25 -4.47
N ARG A 207 0.08 9.33 -3.85
CA ARG A 207 -0.53 8.19 -4.51
C ARG A 207 -2.03 8.12 -4.23
N ASP A 208 -2.78 7.79 -5.27
CA ASP A 208 -4.23 7.64 -5.25
C ASP A 208 -4.62 6.26 -4.71
N GLY A 209 -4.42 6.06 -3.41
CA GLY A 209 -4.69 4.80 -2.75
C GLY A 209 -4.23 4.78 -1.30
N ASP A 210 -4.09 3.59 -0.73
CA ASP A 210 -3.82 3.35 0.70
C ASP A 210 -2.40 2.80 0.97
N SER A 211 -1.56 2.74 -0.06
CA SER A 211 -0.26 2.06 0.00
C SER A 211 0.74 2.60 -1.02
N GLU A 212 2.01 2.22 -0.86
CA GLU A 212 3.10 2.56 -1.79
C GLU A 212 2.92 1.96 -3.20
N ASP A 213 2.15 0.89 -3.33
CA ASP A 213 1.82 0.25 -4.61
C ASP A 213 0.67 0.94 -5.37
N SER A 214 0.05 1.95 -4.74
CA SER A 214 -1.08 2.66 -5.32
C SER A 214 -0.68 3.55 -6.51
N PRO A 215 -1.59 3.86 -7.45
CA PRO A 215 -1.29 4.71 -8.60
C PRO A 215 -0.64 6.03 -8.20
N LEU A 216 0.48 6.38 -8.84
CA LEU A 216 1.18 7.63 -8.59
C LEU A 216 0.36 8.81 -9.16
N ILE A 217 -0.01 9.76 -8.31
CA ILE A 217 -0.58 11.05 -8.73
C ILE A 217 0.56 11.97 -9.17
N GLY A 218 1.61 12.05 -8.36
CA GLY A 218 2.74 12.90 -8.68
C GLY A 218 3.86 12.79 -7.65
N LYS A 219 5.05 13.17 -8.11
CA LYS A 219 6.25 13.35 -7.29
C LYS A 219 6.63 14.84 -7.37
N LEU A 220 6.60 15.52 -6.23
CA LEU A 220 6.68 16.97 -6.14
C LEU A 220 7.99 17.39 -5.46
N CYS A 221 8.63 18.43 -6.00
CA CYS A 221 9.80 19.08 -5.43
C CYS A 221 9.89 20.52 -5.96
N GLY A 222 10.86 21.30 -5.48
CA GLY A 222 10.97 22.72 -5.81
C GLY A 222 10.00 23.61 -5.03
N SER A 223 9.72 24.80 -5.58
CA SER A 223 8.95 25.85 -4.91
C SER A 223 7.57 26.15 -5.54
N SER A 224 7.19 25.43 -6.60
CA SER A 224 5.89 25.58 -7.24
C SER A 224 4.82 24.85 -6.44
N THR A 225 3.82 25.57 -5.92
CA THR A 225 2.65 24.96 -5.29
C THR A 225 1.77 24.29 -6.36
N PRO A 226 1.44 23.00 -6.24
CA PRO A 226 0.59 22.29 -7.19
C PRO A 226 -0.88 22.77 -7.10
N GLU A 227 -1.68 22.40 -8.09
CA GLU A 227 -3.14 22.51 -7.97
C GLU A 227 -3.67 21.55 -6.88
N ASN A 228 -4.90 21.80 -6.42
CA ASN A 228 -5.54 20.94 -5.43
C ASN A 228 -5.67 19.51 -5.96
N ILE A 229 -5.35 18.54 -5.11
CA ILE A 229 -5.39 17.13 -5.44
C ILE A 229 -6.64 16.53 -4.82
N ILE A 230 -7.50 15.95 -5.65
CA ILE A 230 -8.68 15.22 -5.20
C ILE A 230 -8.42 13.73 -5.47
N SER A 231 -8.51 12.90 -4.43
CA SER A 231 -8.40 11.44 -4.56
C SER A 231 -9.59 10.86 -5.31
N SER A 232 -9.40 9.68 -5.92
CA SER A 232 -10.49 8.89 -6.49
C SER A 232 -11.23 8.05 -5.43
N TYR A 233 -10.64 7.91 -4.25
CA TYR A 233 -11.13 7.06 -3.16
C TYR A 233 -11.29 7.83 -1.85
N ASN A 234 -11.80 7.18 -0.80
CA ASN A 234 -11.83 7.71 0.56
C ASN A 234 -10.47 7.61 1.29
N PHE A 235 -9.39 7.34 0.55
CA PHE A 235 -8.04 7.21 1.08
C PHE A 235 -7.02 7.85 0.13
N LEU A 236 -5.93 8.33 0.71
CA LEU A 236 -4.82 8.94 0.00
C LEU A 236 -3.53 8.64 0.77
N TRP A 237 -2.48 8.25 0.06
CA TRP A 237 -1.19 7.90 0.64
C TRP A 237 -0.12 8.86 0.15
N MET A 238 0.70 9.37 1.06
CA MET A 238 1.78 10.30 0.74
C MET A 238 3.08 9.93 1.45
N LYS A 239 4.20 10.16 0.79
CA LYS A 239 5.55 9.95 1.34
C LYS A 239 6.42 11.18 1.10
N PHE A 240 6.96 11.75 2.16
CA PHE A 240 7.98 12.78 2.09
C PHE A 240 9.34 12.16 2.43
N GLU A 241 10.31 12.26 1.53
CA GLU A 241 11.64 11.68 1.70
C GLU A 241 12.71 12.74 1.37
N THR A 242 13.76 12.79 2.19
CA THR A 242 14.86 13.75 2.03
C THR A 242 16.22 13.09 2.05
N ASP A 243 17.19 13.69 1.35
CA ASP A 243 18.56 13.23 1.26
C ASP A 243 19.46 13.85 2.37
N GLY A 244 20.78 13.74 2.22
CA GLY A 244 21.75 14.22 3.22
C GLY A 244 22.08 15.71 3.16
N SER A 245 21.52 16.46 2.21
CA SER A 245 21.92 17.82 1.85
C SER A 245 20.72 18.70 1.49
N VAL A 246 20.94 20.03 1.47
CA VAL A 246 19.96 21.06 1.04
C VAL A 246 18.58 20.95 1.70
N GLN A 247 18.49 21.43 2.94
CA GLN A 247 17.22 21.49 3.66
C GLN A 247 16.53 22.86 3.51
N ASN A 248 15.34 22.85 2.90
CA ASN A 248 14.48 24.02 2.79
C ASN A 248 13.32 23.94 3.79
N ARG A 249 12.37 24.89 3.73
CA ARG A 249 11.22 24.96 4.64
C ARG A 249 10.19 23.84 4.45
N GLY A 250 10.22 23.14 3.33
CA GLY A 250 9.38 21.98 3.04
C GLY A 250 7.99 22.35 2.59
N PHE A 251 6.96 21.68 3.09
CA PHE A 251 5.59 21.88 2.63
C PHE A 251 4.60 22.06 3.78
N TYR A 252 3.53 22.78 3.48
CA TYR A 252 2.36 22.89 4.34
C TYR A 252 1.10 22.81 3.49
N ALA A 253 0.29 21.81 3.80
CA ALA A 253 -0.97 21.50 3.15
C ALA A 253 -2.03 21.19 4.19
N GLN A 254 -3.28 21.26 3.77
CA GLN A 254 -4.41 20.78 4.55
C GLN A 254 -5.24 19.85 3.68
N TYR A 255 -5.81 18.82 4.29
CA TYR A 255 -6.81 17.99 3.64
C TYR A 255 -8.18 18.24 4.25
N GLU A 256 -9.21 18.07 3.43
CA GLU A 256 -10.60 18.06 3.85
C GLU A 256 -11.33 16.91 3.17
N ALA A 257 -12.33 16.39 3.86
CA ALA A 257 -13.24 15.39 3.37
C ALA A 257 -14.31 16.05 2.51
N LEU A 258 -14.30 15.74 1.22
CA LEU A 258 -15.36 16.14 0.31
C LEU A 258 -16.47 15.11 0.39
N GLU A 259 -17.59 15.47 1.01
CA GLU A 259 -18.79 14.62 1.01
C GLU A 259 -19.31 14.50 -0.41
N ILE A 260 -19.30 13.28 -0.92
CA ILE A 260 -19.72 12.96 -2.29
C ILE A 260 -21.19 13.38 -2.51
N ALA A 261 -22.03 13.38 -1.46
CA ALA A 261 -23.43 13.79 -1.54
C ALA A 261 -23.65 15.29 -1.79
N ASN A 262 -22.68 16.16 -1.45
CA ASN A 262 -22.79 17.62 -1.57
C ASN A 262 -22.10 18.19 -2.83
N TYR A 263 -21.30 17.38 -3.54
CA TYR A 263 -20.62 17.78 -4.77
C TYR A 263 -21.58 17.68 -5.97
N GLN A 264 -22.39 18.71 -6.18
CA GLN A 264 -23.40 18.79 -7.26
C GLN A 264 -22.84 18.80 -8.70
N PHE A 265 -21.55 18.51 -8.93
CA PHE A 265 -20.94 18.48 -10.27
C PHE A 265 -20.11 17.23 -10.60
N LEU A 266 -20.04 16.23 -9.72
CA LEU A 266 -19.63 14.88 -10.07
C LEU A 266 -20.74 13.96 -9.58
N ASP A 267 -21.52 13.42 -10.50
CA ASP A 267 -22.63 12.54 -10.15
C ASP A 267 -22.06 11.33 -9.39
N ALA A 268 -22.26 11.32 -8.07
CA ALA A 268 -21.92 10.24 -7.15
C ALA A 268 -22.45 8.87 -7.59
N SER A 269 -23.46 8.87 -8.45
CA SER A 269 -24.02 7.67 -9.07
C SER A 269 -23.10 7.12 -10.18
N GLN A 270 -22.17 7.89 -10.72
CA GLN A 270 -21.19 7.48 -11.73
C GLN A 270 -19.81 7.18 -11.14
N ALA A 271 -19.53 7.52 -9.87
CA ALA A 271 -18.28 7.18 -9.21
C ALA A 271 -18.25 5.70 -8.80
N CYS A 272 -17.69 4.86 -9.67
CA CYS A 272 -17.64 3.42 -9.48
C CYS A 272 -16.45 2.80 -10.21
N GLY A 273 -15.89 1.74 -9.64
CA GLY A 273 -14.74 1.05 -10.20
C GLY A 273 -13.61 0.87 -9.18
N GLY A 274 -12.38 0.81 -9.69
CA GLY A 274 -11.14 0.75 -8.92
C GLY A 274 -10.40 -0.58 -9.04
N THR A 275 -9.15 -0.60 -8.57
CA THR A 275 -8.32 -1.82 -8.54
C THR A 275 -8.34 -2.44 -7.13
N TYR A 276 -8.57 -3.75 -7.05
CA TYR A 276 -8.73 -4.48 -5.80
C TYR A 276 -7.59 -5.48 -5.63
N TYR A 277 -6.84 -5.37 -4.53
CA TYR A 277 -5.73 -6.27 -4.17
C TYR A 277 -6.09 -7.28 -3.07
N ARG A 278 -7.32 -7.23 -2.56
CA ARG A 278 -7.81 -8.10 -1.48
C ARG A 278 -8.17 -9.50 -1.97
N GLU A 279 -8.04 -10.51 -1.10
CA GLU A 279 -8.33 -11.91 -1.46
C GLU A 279 -9.82 -12.19 -1.73
N SER A 280 -10.73 -11.42 -1.14
CA SER A 280 -12.16 -11.56 -1.41
C SER A 280 -12.88 -10.24 -1.24
N GLY A 281 -14.09 -10.14 -1.79
CA GLY A 281 -14.91 -8.96 -1.63
C GLY A 281 -16.20 -9.03 -2.42
N VAL A 282 -16.85 -7.87 -2.52
CA VAL A 282 -18.10 -7.71 -3.26
C VAL A 282 -18.04 -6.49 -4.16
N ILE A 283 -18.61 -6.62 -5.35
CA ILE A 283 -18.78 -5.58 -6.36
C ILE A 283 -20.27 -5.42 -6.56
N ARG A 284 -20.72 -4.16 -6.54
CA ARG A 284 -22.12 -3.80 -6.77
C ARG A 284 -22.18 -2.67 -7.77
N THR A 285 -23.25 -2.62 -8.54
CA THR A 285 -23.57 -1.44 -9.35
C THR A 285 -23.81 -0.22 -8.46
N PRO A 286 -23.56 0.99 -8.97
CA PRO A 286 -23.89 2.21 -8.23
C PRO A 286 -25.37 2.24 -7.85
N GLY A 287 -25.65 2.59 -6.60
CA GLY A 287 -27.02 2.68 -6.08
C GLY A 287 -27.69 1.34 -5.71
N PHE A 288 -27.04 0.19 -5.89
CA PHE A 288 -27.60 -1.12 -5.52
C PHE A 288 -28.04 -1.13 -4.03
N PRO A 289 -29.22 -1.69 -3.67
CA PRO A 289 -30.14 -2.51 -4.48
C PRO A 289 -31.19 -1.70 -5.27
N ASN A 290 -31.06 -0.37 -5.33
CA ASN A 290 -31.90 0.46 -6.19
C ASN A 290 -31.41 0.39 -7.64
N ARG A 291 -32.16 1.03 -8.55
CA ARG A 291 -31.81 1.05 -9.96
C ARG A 291 -30.50 1.79 -10.19
N TYR A 292 -29.66 1.25 -11.07
CA TYR A 292 -28.41 1.90 -11.45
C TYR A 292 -28.68 3.17 -12.30
N PRO A 293 -27.73 4.11 -12.33
CA PRO A 293 -27.87 5.36 -13.08
C PRO A 293 -27.57 5.18 -14.58
N HIS A 294 -28.08 6.15 -15.34
CA HIS A 294 -27.84 6.26 -16.78
C HIS A 294 -26.47 6.87 -17.07
N SER A 295 -25.92 6.58 -18.24
CA SER A 295 -24.62 7.07 -18.72
C SER A 295 -23.44 6.76 -17.78
N ALA A 296 -23.56 5.70 -16.97
CA ALA A 296 -22.52 5.27 -16.05
C ALA A 296 -21.41 4.51 -16.78
N HIS A 297 -20.18 4.66 -16.33
CA HIS A 297 -19.03 3.91 -16.81
C HIS A 297 -18.14 3.50 -15.64
N CYS A 298 -18.28 2.26 -15.19
CA CYS A 298 -17.50 1.69 -14.10
C CYS A 298 -16.47 0.70 -14.63
N ILE A 299 -15.26 0.72 -14.09
CA ILE A 299 -14.22 -0.27 -14.39
C ILE A 299 -13.63 -0.79 -13.08
N TRP A 300 -13.79 -2.09 -12.81
CA TRP A 300 -13.13 -2.78 -11.70
C TRP A 300 -12.00 -3.66 -12.23
N VAL A 301 -10.84 -3.62 -11.58
CA VAL A 301 -9.72 -4.53 -11.85
C VAL A 301 -9.45 -5.33 -10.58
N LEU A 302 -9.58 -6.65 -10.65
CA LEU A 302 -9.32 -7.55 -9.53
C LEU A 302 -7.94 -8.17 -9.72
N LYS A 303 -7.05 -7.99 -8.75
CA LYS A 303 -5.69 -8.54 -8.74
C LYS A 303 -5.54 -9.51 -7.58
N GLY A 304 -5.46 -10.80 -7.89
CA GLY A 304 -5.11 -11.86 -6.97
C GLY A 304 -3.60 -12.09 -6.91
N GLN A 305 -3.17 -12.88 -5.92
CA GLN A 305 -1.77 -13.32 -5.83
C GLN A 305 -1.36 -14.14 -7.06
N ASN A 306 -0.07 -14.16 -7.35
CA ASN A 306 0.49 -14.93 -8.47
C ASN A 306 0.04 -16.40 -8.41
N GLN A 307 -0.29 -16.96 -9.58
CA GLN A 307 -0.77 -18.35 -9.74
C GLN A 307 -2.08 -18.67 -8.99
N ARG A 308 -2.89 -17.66 -8.67
CA ARG A 308 -4.26 -17.86 -8.19
C ARG A 308 -5.28 -17.43 -9.23
N GLN A 309 -6.44 -18.08 -9.22
CA GLN A 309 -7.59 -17.70 -10.04
C GLN A 309 -8.57 -16.89 -9.20
N ILE A 310 -9.30 -16.01 -9.87
CA ILE A 310 -10.38 -15.20 -9.32
C ILE A 310 -11.70 -15.86 -9.71
N SER A 311 -12.45 -16.31 -8.71
CA SER A 311 -13.80 -16.82 -8.86
C SER A 311 -14.80 -15.70 -8.57
N LEU A 312 -15.61 -15.36 -9.56
CA LEU A 312 -16.80 -14.52 -9.40
C LEU A 312 -18.02 -15.40 -9.11
N ASN A 313 -18.78 -15.04 -8.08
CA ASN A 313 -20.05 -15.62 -7.70
C ASN A 313 -21.13 -14.54 -7.81
N ILE A 314 -22.06 -14.71 -8.74
CA ILE A 314 -23.05 -13.71 -9.11
C ILE A 314 -24.35 -14.04 -8.38
N THR A 315 -24.74 -13.20 -7.42
CA THR A 315 -25.95 -13.41 -6.60
C THR A 315 -27.17 -12.70 -7.17
N ASN A 316 -26.96 -11.56 -7.81
CA ASN A 316 -28.02 -10.79 -8.48
C ASN A 316 -27.48 -10.22 -9.80
N PHE A 317 -28.27 -10.28 -10.87
CA PHE A 317 -27.94 -9.70 -12.16
C PHE A 317 -29.21 -9.35 -12.96
N GLN A 318 -29.47 -8.05 -13.12
CA GLN A 318 -30.57 -7.52 -13.90
C GLN A 318 -30.18 -6.18 -14.55
N LEU A 319 -29.78 -6.26 -15.80
CA LEU A 319 -29.48 -5.12 -16.68
C LEU A 319 -30.56 -4.99 -17.78
N GLU A 320 -30.51 -3.91 -18.57
CA GLU A 320 -31.35 -3.78 -19.77
C GLU A 320 -31.10 -4.95 -20.74
N GLU A 321 -32.17 -5.50 -21.32
CA GLU A 321 -32.09 -6.66 -22.21
C GLU A 321 -31.94 -6.23 -23.68
N HIS A 322 -30.93 -6.77 -24.35
CA HIS A 322 -30.73 -6.58 -25.79
C HIS A 322 -29.98 -7.75 -26.41
N GLN A 323 -30.32 -8.13 -27.65
CA GLN A 323 -29.76 -9.31 -28.33
C GLN A 323 -28.22 -9.36 -28.37
N ASN A 324 -27.58 -8.18 -28.48
CA ASN A 324 -26.11 -8.03 -28.53
C ASN A 324 -25.54 -7.18 -27.39
N CYS A 325 -26.31 -6.94 -26.32
CA CYS A 325 -25.88 -6.11 -25.17
C CYS A 325 -25.28 -4.76 -25.61
N ARG A 326 -26.06 -4.00 -26.39
CA ARG A 326 -25.62 -2.73 -26.99
C ARG A 326 -25.84 -1.53 -26.07
N TYR A 327 -26.89 -1.59 -25.26
CA TYR A 327 -27.29 -0.55 -24.32
C TYR A 327 -26.50 -0.75 -23.03
N ASP A 328 -27.12 -1.34 -22.01
CA ASP A 328 -26.45 -1.63 -20.74
C ASP A 328 -25.78 -3.00 -20.76
N TYR A 329 -24.54 -3.08 -20.25
CA TYR A 329 -23.82 -4.34 -20.19
C TYR A 329 -22.74 -4.40 -19.11
N LEU A 330 -22.47 -5.62 -18.66
CA LEU A 330 -21.25 -5.98 -17.95
C LEU A 330 -20.34 -6.78 -18.89
N GLU A 331 -19.16 -6.25 -19.15
CA GLU A 331 -18.10 -6.91 -19.92
C GLU A 331 -17.03 -7.42 -18.96
N ILE A 332 -16.61 -8.68 -19.10
CA ILE A 332 -15.60 -9.31 -18.25
C ILE A 332 -14.43 -9.76 -19.12
N ARG A 333 -13.20 -9.41 -18.73
CA ARG A 333 -11.96 -9.72 -19.44
C ARG A 333 -10.92 -10.37 -18.53
N ASN A 334 -10.24 -11.39 -19.05
CA ASN A 334 -9.15 -12.10 -18.38
C ASN A 334 -7.84 -11.32 -18.51
N GLY A 335 -7.67 -10.27 -17.70
CA GLY A 335 -6.48 -9.42 -17.65
C GLY A 335 -6.82 -8.00 -17.20
N GLU A 336 -5.82 -7.13 -17.12
CA GLU A 336 -5.97 -5.74 -16.63
C GLU A 336 -6.47 -4.74 -17.68
N TYR A 337 -6.36 -5.07 -18.96
CA TYR A 337 -6.48 -4.09 -20.05
C TYR A 337 -7.80 -4.26 -20.83
N GLU A 338 -8.23 -3.21 -21.52
CA GLU A 338 -9.39 -3.26 -22.44
C GLU A 338 -9.15 -4.25 -23.61
N THR A 339 -7.89 -4.44 -23.99
CA THR A 339 -7.47 -5.40 -25.01
C THR A 339 -7.33 -6.83 -24.49
N SER A 340 -7.46 -7.06 -23.17
CA SER A 340 -7.36 -8.40 -22.59
C SER A 340 -8.46 -9.33 -23.11
N PRO A 341 -8.21 -10.65 -23.19
CA PRO A 341 -9.16 -11.67 -23.63
C PRO A 341 -10.56 -11.50 -23.07
N LEU A 342 -11.55 -11.41 -23.95
CA LEU A 342 -12.96 -11.31 -23.57
C LEU A 342 -13.46 -12.65 -23.00
N VAL A 343 -13.93 -12.63 -21.75
CA VAL A 343 -14.64 -13.76 -21.13
C VAL A 343 -16.08 -13.77 -21.59
N GLY A 344 -16.73 -12.61 -21.57
CA GLY A 344 -18.10 -12.45 -22.02
C GLY A 344 -18.61 -11.04 -21.83
N LYS A 345 -19.69 -10.74 -22.55
CA LYS A 345 -20.45 -9.49 -22.45
C LYS A 345 -21.89 -9.86 -22.14
N TYR A 346 -22.39 -9.38 -21.00
CA TYR A 346 -23.64 -9.82 -20.39
C TYR A 346 -24.61 -8.66 -20.22
N CYS A 347 -25.90 -8.93 -20.39
CA CYS A 347 -27.00 -7.98 -20.22
C CYS A 347 -28.30 -8.76 -19.95
N GLY A 348 -29.43 -8.06 -19.71
CA GLY A 348 -30.66 -8.71 -19.28
C GLY A 348 -30.48 -9.43 -17.95
N THR A 349 -30.94 -10.68 -17.87
CA THR A 349 -30.85 -11.54 -16.67
C THR A 349 -30.00 -12.80 -16.87
N ASN A 350 -29.45 -12.99 -18.07
CA ASN A 350 -28.73 -14.22 -18.43
C ASN A 350 -27.23 -14.04 -18.24
N ILE A 351 -26.72 -14.49 -17.10
CA ILE A 351 -25.29 -14.61 -16.78
C ILE A 351 -25.04 -15.95 -16.09
N LEU A 352 -23.83 -16.50 -16.23
CA LEU A 352 -23.45 -17.69 -15.48
C LEU A 352 -23.41 -17.36 -13.98
N PRO A 353 -23.91 -18.23 -13.09
CA PRO A 353 -23.90 -17.96 -11.64
C PRO A 353 -22.48 -17.93 -11.06
N ARG A 354 -21.52 -18.57 -11.74
CA ARG A 354 -20.12 -18.57 -11.37
C ARG A 354 -19.23 -18.42 -12.61
N ILE A 355 -18.27 -17.52 -12.54
CA ILE A 355 -17.26 -17.29 -13.59
C ILE A 355 -15.89 -17.38 -12.93
N THR A 356 -15.02 -18.27 -13.41
CA THR A 356 -13.64 -18.38 -12.90
C THR A 356 -12.70 -17.77 -13.92
N SER A 357 -11.79 -16.90 -13.47
CA SER A 357 -10.78 -16.30 -14.32
C SER A 357 -9.75 -17.34 -14.75
N HIS A 358 -9.05 -17.07 -15.84
CA HIS A 358 -7.94 -17.92 -16.30
C HIS A 358 -6.56 -17.31 -15.99
N SER A 359 -6.55 -16.18 -15.29
CA SER A 359 -5.39 -15.40 -14.86
C SER A 359 -5.61 -14.93 -13.41
N ASN A 360 -4.57 -14.44 -12.76
CA ASN A 360 -4.64 -13.76 -11.47
C ASN A 360 -5.19 -12.33 -11.57
N VAL A 361 -5.49 -11.85 -12.78
CA VAL A 361 -6.09 -10.53 -12.99
C VAL A 361 -7.38 -10.63 -13.80
N LEU A 362 -8.42 -9.92 -13.37
CA LEU A 362 -9.72 -9.87 -14.04
C LEU A 362 -10.24 -8.43 -14.10
N ARG A 363 -10.62 -7.95 -15.29
CA ARG A 363 -11.23 -6.63 -15.49
C ARG A 363 -12.72 -6.77 -15.77
N LEU A 364 -13.53 -6.01 -15.04
CA LEU A 364 -14.97 -5.90 -15.22
C LEU A 364 -15.30 -4.47 -15.63
N GLU A 365 -16.03 -4.29 -16.72
CA GLU A 365 -16.48 -3.00 -17.21
C GLU A 365 -18.00 -2.97 -17.32
N PHE A 366 -18.62 -2.03 -16.61
CA PHE A 366 -20.06 -1.79 -16.67
C PHE A 366 -20.30 -0.45 -17.34
N LYS A 367 -21.10 -0.47 -18.42
CA LYS A 367 -21.50 0.73 -19.17
C LYS A 367 -23.02 0.76 -19.30
N THR A 368 -23.61 1.94 -19.12
CA THR A 368 -25.05 2.16 -19.30
C THR A 368 -25.33 3.26 -20.31
N ASP A 369 -26.48 3.19 -20.98
CA ASP A 369 -26.94 4.22 -21.90
C ASP A 369 -27.76 5.32 -21.19
N ASN A 370 -28.40 6.21 -21.95
CA ASN A 370 -29.13 7.36 -21.40
C ASN A 370 -30.57 7.04 -20.93
N SER A 371 -30.99 5.77 -20.96
CA SER A 371 -32.35 5.33 -20.66
C SER A 371 -32.38 3.97 -19.97
N MET A 372 -33.58 3.46 -19.66
CA MET A 372 -33.84 2.07 -19.22
C MET A 372 -32.86 1.46 -18.21
N SER A 373 -33.11 1.63 -16.90
CA SER A 373 -32.28 1.00 -15.86
C SER A 373 -32.97 -0.16 -15.12
N GLY A 374 -32.20 -1.20 -14.82
CA GLY A 374 -32.55 -2.34 -13.96
C GLY A 374 -32.00 -2.20 -12.53
N GLN A 375 -32.12 -3.27 -11.73
CA GLN A 375 -31.60 -3.32 -10.36
C GLN A 375 -30.06 -3.38 -10.31
N GLY A 376 -29.42 -3.83 -11.39
CA GLY A 376 -27.97 -3.93 -11.47
C GLY A 376 -27.47 -5.31 -11.07
N PHE A 377 -26.33 -5.38 -10.39
CA PHE A 377 -25.74 -6.65 -10.01
C PHE A 377 -25.03 -6.60 -8.65
N GLU A 378 -24.91 -7.78 -8.05
CA GLU A 378 -24.07 -8.04 -6.88
C GLU A 378 -23.21 -9.27 -7.17
N ILE A 379 -21.89 -9.08 -7.12
CA ILE A 379 -20.90 -10.09 -7.48
C ILE A 379 -19.90 -10.21 -6.34
N TYR A 380 -19.84 -11.38 -5.73
CA TYR A 380 -18.81 -11.73 -4.77
C TYR A 380 -17.60 -12.28 -5.51
N PHE A 381 -16.41 -11.81 -5.20
CA PHE A 381 -15.18 -12.35 -5.76
C PHE A 381 -14.31 -12.98 -4.69
N ASP A 382 -13.58 -14.02 -5.08
CA ASP A 382 -12.64 -14.74 -4.25
C ASP A 382 -11.43 -15.14 -5.10
N SER A 383 -10.24 -14.70 -4.70
CA SER A 383 -8.95 -14.98 -5.34
C SER A 383 -8.08 -15.96 -4.53
N SER A 384 -8.66 -16.68 -3.57
CA SER A 384 -7.99 -17.76 -2.83
C SER A 384 -7.85 -19.06 -3.63
N ALA A 385 -8.52 -19.19 -4.77
CA ALA A 385 -8.47 -20.38 -5.60
C ALA A 385 -7.06 -20.58 -6.20
N THR A 386 -6.45 -21.73 -5.95
CA THR A 386 -5.12 -22.08 -6.46
C THR A 386 -5.17 -22.49 -7.93
N GLY A 387 -4.24 -21.99 -8.75
CA GLY A 387 -3.98 -22.47 -10.10
C GLY A 387 -4.06 -21.40 -11.19
N CYS A 388 -3.89 -21.84 -12.44
CA CYS A 388 -4.14 -21.11 -13.66
C CYS A 388 -4.62 -22.11 -14.72
N GLY A 389 -5.48 -21.67 -15.65
CA GLY A 389 -6.10 -22.60 -16.60
C GLY A 389 -7.59 -22.83 -16.39
N GLY A 390 -8.15 -23.89 -16.96
CA GLY A 390 -9.56 -24.26 -16.81
C GLY A 390 -10.19 -24.83 -18.07
N GLN A 391 -11.51 -25.05 -18.03
CA GLN A 391 -12.25 -25.53 -19.20
C GLN A 391 -12.91 -24.38 -19.97
N LEU A 392 -12.68 -24.35 -21.28
CA LEU A 392 -13.19 -23.37 -22.22
C LEU A 392 -14.24 -24.03 -23.12
N THR A 393 -15.51 -23.72 -22.90
CA THR A 393 -16.63 -24.34 -23.62
C THR A 393 -17.25 -23.47 -24.72
N SER A 394 -16.89 -22.18 -24.76
CA SER A 394 -17.36 -21.23 -25.77
C SER A 394 -16.83 -21.59 -27.16
N PRO A 395 -17.62 -21.41 -28.26
CA PRO A 395 -17.17 -21.66 -29.64
C PRO A 395 -16.05 -20.72 -30.10
N ARG A 396 -15.83 -19.60 -29.42
CA ARG A 396 -14.73 -18.67 -29.67
C ARG A 396 -14.18 -18.19 -28.34
N GLY A 397 -12.88 -17.93 -28.28
CA GLY A 397 -12.25 -17.40 -27.07
C GLY A 397 -10.78 -17.07 -27.27
N SER A 398 -10.15 -16.60 -26.21
CA SER A 398 -8.72 -16.31 -26.18
C SER A 398 -8.12 -16.75 -24.86
N ILE A 399 -6.83 -17.10 -24.90
CA ILE A 399 -6.03 -17.55 -23.77
C ILE A 399 -4.81 -16.65 -23.70
N VAL A 400 -4.50 -16.16 -22.51
CA VAL A 400 -3.25 -15.44 -22.26
C VAL A 400 -2.49 -16.06 -21.10
N SER A 401 -1.18 -15.88 -21.09
CA SER A 401 -0.37 -16.19 -19.91
C SER A 401 -0.83 -15.37 -18.69
N PRO A 402 -0.57 -15.84 -17.46
CA PRO A 402 -0.73 -15.00 -16.28
C PRO A 402 0.04 -13.68 -16.44
N ASN A 403 -0.51 -12.59 -15.89
CA ASN A 403 0.01 -11.21 -15.98
C ASN A 403 0.09 -10.57 -17.39
N TYR A 404 -0.22 -11.26 -18.48
CA TYR A 404 -0.08 -10.73 -19.84
C TYR A 404 -0.71 -9.33 -20.03
N PRO A 405 0.00 -8.34 -20.64
CA PRO A 405 1.27 -8.45 -21.36
C PRO A 405 2.52 -8.23 -20.48
N GLN A 406 2.35 -8.17 -19.14
CA GLN A 406 3.48 -8.18 -18.22
C GLN A 406 4.07 -9.58 -18.11
N PRO A 407 5.32 -9.71 -17.61
CA PRO A 407 5.98 -11.00 -17.57
C PRO A 407 5.22 -12.06 -16.77
N TYR A 408 5.22 -13.29 -17.29
CA TYR A 408 4.62 -14.43 -16.62
C TYR A 408 5.44 -14.84 -15.39
N PRO A 409 4.81 -15.44 -14.35
CA PRO A 409 5.52 -15.83 -13.14
C PRO A 409 6.40 -17.07 -13.36
N TYR A 410 7.46 -17.17 -12.56
CA TYR A 410 8.27 -18.39 -12.44
C TYR A 410 7.43 -19.59 -11.95
N SER A 411 7.86 -20.79 -12.35
CA SER A 411 7.33 -22.08 -11.91
C SER A 411 5.81 -22.23 -12.13
N ALA A 412 5.29 -21.59 -13.17
CA ALA A 412 3.90 -21.70 -13.56
C ALA A 412 3.62 -23.06 -14.21
N ASP A 413 2.46 -23.64 -13.92
CA ASP A 413 1.94 -24.84 -14.59
C ASP A 413 0.46 -24.63 -14.84
N CYS A 414 0.13 -24.16 -16.05
CA CYS A 414 -1.23 -23.78 -16.43
C CYS A 414 -1.77 -24.71 -17.50
N GLU A 415 -3.04 -25.12 -17.37
CA GLU A 415 -3.70 -26.02 -18.32
C GLU A 415 -5.09 -25.53 -18.72
N TRP A 416 -5.31 -25.33 -20.03
CA TRP A 416 -6.60 -24.97 -20.59
C TRP A 416 -7.14 -26.08 -21.48
N LEU A 417 -8.31 -26.61 -21.16
CA LEU A 417 -9.04 -27.56 -22.00
C LEU A 417 -10.10 -26.81 -22.80
N ILE A 418 -9.86 -26.61 -24.09
CA ILE A 418 -10.87 -26.13 -25.02
C ILE A 418 -11.74 -27.32 -25.42
N GLN A 419 -13.04 -27.29 -25.09
CA GLN A 419 -13.98 -28.34 -25.46
C GLN A 419 -15.28 -27.73 -25.97
N THR A 420 -15.53 -27.82 -27.27
CA THR A 420 -16.69 -27.23 -27.94
C THR A 420 -17.72 -28.29 -28.33
N SER A 421 -18.78 -27.88 -29.05
CA SER A 421 -19.84 -28.78 -29.52
C SER A 421 -19.28 -29.97 -30.32
N ALA A 422 -19.86 -31.15 -30.09
CA ALA A 422 -19.43 -32.36 -30.80
C ALA A 422 -19.56 -32.18 -32.32
N GLY A 423 -18.50 -32.51 -33.05
CA GLY A 423 -18.42 -32.37 -34.51
C GLY A 423 -17.85 -31.04 -35.02
N SER A 424 -17.66 -30.04 -34.14
CA SER A 424 -16.94 -28.81 -34.48
C SER A 424 -15.43 -29.03 -34.38
N LEU A 425 -14.68 -28.58 -35.40
CA LEU A 425 -13.22 -28.49 -35.33
C LEU A 425 -12.83 -27.16 -34.68
N ILE A 426 -11.67 -27.10 -34.03
CA ILE A 426 -11.15 -25.92 -33.37
C ILE A 426 -9.96 -25.41 -34.18
N SER A 427 -10.07 -24.18 -34.66
CA SER A 427 -8.97 -23.42 -35.25
C SER A 427 -8.35 -22.53 -34.17
N LEU A 428 -7.14 -22.88 -33.73
CA LEU A 428 -6.32 -22.10 -32.80
C LEU A 428 -5.29 -21.29 -33.58
N SER A 429 -5.21 -19.99 -33.29
CA SER A 429 -4.22 -19.07 -33.86
C SER A 429 -3.36 -18.49 -32.75
N ILE A 430 -2.05 -18.44 -32.98
CA ILE A 430 -1.11 -17.77 -32.11
C ILE A 430 -1.11 -16.28 -32.48
N VAL A 431 -1.53 -15.42 -31.55
CA VAL A 431 -1.59 -13.97 -31.77
C VAL A 431 -0.26 -13.33 -31.38
N ASP A 432 0.27 -13.71 -30.23
CA ASP A 432 1.57 -13.25 -29.74
C ASP A 432 2.22 -14.31 -28.83
N VAL A 433 3.55 -14.46 -28.88
CA VAL A 433 4.36 -15.36 -28.03
C VAL A 433 5.75 -14.75 -27.83
N ASP A 434 6.06 -14.45 -26.57
CA ASP A 434 7.35 -14.04 -26.04
C ASP A 434 7.64 -14.85 -24.76
N ILE A 435 8.39 -15.93 -24.90
CA ILE A 435 8.71 -16.91 -23.85
C ILE A 435 10.24 -17.10 -23.87
N GLU A 436 10.84 -17.58 -22.77
CA GLU A 436 12.30 -17.83 -22.68
C GLU A 436 12.79 -18.68 -23.87
N GLU A 437 13.68 -18.10 -24.67
CA GLU A 437 14.12 -18.70 -25.91
C GLU A 437 15.08 -19.88 -25.66
N HIS A 438 14.67 -21.08 -26.10
CA HIS A 438 15.53 -22.25 -26.11
C HIS A 438 15.34 -23.07 -27.39
N ARG A 439 16.44 -23.62 -27.94
CA ARG A 439 16.42 -24.37 -29.21
C ARG A 439 15.40 -25.52 -29.25
N GLU A 440 15.20 -26.19 -28.11
CA GLU A 440 14.27 -27.30 -27.94
C GLU A 440 13.12 -26.98 -26.96
N CYS A 441 12.98 -25.72 -26.51
CA CYS A 441 11.98 -25.27 -25.54
C CYS A 441 11.92 -26.19 -24.30
N LEU A 442 13.07 -26.34 -23.64
CA LEU A 442 13.24 -27.24 -22.47
C LEU A 442 13.01 -26.53 -21.14
N TYR A 443 13.22 -25.21 -21.11
CA TYR A 443 13.00 -24.38 -19.93
C TYR A 443 11.50 -24.00 -19.90
N ASP A 444 11.16 -22.88 -20.52
CA ASP A 444 9.78 -22.44 -20.65
C ASP A 444 9.18 -22.88 -21.99
N TYR A 445 7.92 -23.26 -21.98
CA TYR A 445 7.24 -23.69 -23.20
C TYR A 445 5.72 -23.60 -23.14
N LEU A 446 5.15 -23.37 -24.32
CA LEU A 446 3.73 -23.50 -24.62
C LEU A 446 3.52 -24.73 -25.51
N GLN A 447 2.67 -25.66 -25.05
CA GLN A 447 2.41 -26.93 -25.72
C GLN A 447 0.91 -27.12 -25.99
N VAL A 448 0.56 -27.62 -27.17
CA VAL A 448 -0.82 -27.89 -27.59
C VAL A 448 -0.97 -29.35 -28.00
N PHE A 449 -1.95 -30.02 -27.42
CA PHE A 449 -2.31 -31.40 -27.70
C PHE A 449 -3.67 -31.45 -28.41
N ASP A 450 -3.73 -32.22 -29.49
CA ASP A 450 -4.96 -32.48 -30.26
C ASP A 450 -5.79 -33.58 -29.59
N GLY A 451 -6.54 -33.18 -28.56
CA GLY A 451 -7.37 -34.05 -27.74
C GLY A 451 -7.60 -33.49 -26.33
N LYS A 452 -8.02 -34.35 -25.40
CA LYS A 452 -8.42 -33.95 -24.03
C LYS A 452 -7.33 -34.12 -22.97
N THR A 453 -6.25 -34.81 -23.30
CA THR A 453 -5.25 -35.27 -22.31
C THR A 453 -3.84 -35.12 -22.86
N GLU A 454 -2.83 -35.13 -22.01
CA GLU A 454 -1.41 -35.11 -22.42
C GLU A 454 -0.99 -36.32 -23.26
N ASN A 455 -1.74 -37.43 -23.18
CA ASN A 455 -1.52 -38.62 -24.02
C ASN A 455 -1.96 -38.42 -25.47
N SER A 456 -2.70 -37.34 -25.76
CA SER A 456 -3.12 -36.99 -27.11
C SER A 456 -1.94 -36.49 -27.94
N LYS A 457 -2.10 -36.43 -29.26
CA LYS A 457 -1.01 -36.04 -30.15
C LYS A 457 -0.57 -34.60 -29.86
N SER A 458 0.67 -34.39 -29.42
CA SER A 458 1.27 -33.05 -29.34
C SER A 458 1.41 -32.48 -30.75
N ILE A 459 0.69 -31.40 -31.05
CA ILE A 459 0.69 -30.74 -32.36
C ILE A 459 1.50 -29.45 -32.39
N LEU A 460 1.85 -28.91 -31.22
CA LEU A 460 2.69 -27.73 -31.08
C LEU A 460 3.49 -27.80 -29.79
N ARG A 461 4.77 -27.44 -29.82
CA ARG A 461 5.56 -27.04 -28.65
C ARG A 461 6.46 -25.89 -29.08
N ILE A 462 6.31 -24.72 -28.46
CA ILE A 462 7.03 -23.51 -28.82
C ILE A 462 7.44 -22.71 -27.59
N CYS A 463 8.46 -21.88 -27.77
CA CYS A 463 8.95 -20.93 -26.77
C CYS A 463 9.36 -19.60 -27.42
N ASN A 464 9.10 -19.42 -28.71
CA ASN A 464 9.29 -18.14 -29.39
C ASN A 464 8.37 -18.02 -30.63
N ASN A 465 8.21 -16.80 -31.12
CA ASN A 465 7.40 -16.49 -32.29
C ASN A 465 7.92 -17.11 -33.61
N GLN A 466 9.22 -17.40 -33.72
CA GLN A 466 9.80 -17.97 -34.96
C GLN A 466 9.37 -19.42 -35.21
N GLN A 467 8.88 -20.11 -34.18
CA GLN A 467 8.42 -21.50 -34.26
C GLN A 467 6.91 -21.62 -34.51
N SER A 468 6.18 -20.53 -34.73
CA SER A 468 4.73 -20.53 -34.95
C SER A 468 4.35 -21.09 -36.34
N PRO A 469 3.61 -22.21 -36.44
CA PRO A 469 3.21 -22.81 -37.72
C PRO A 469 1.98 -22.14 -38.36
N GLY A 470 1.51 -20.99 -37.83
CA GLY A 470 0.28 -20.33 -38.25
C GLY A 470 -0.96 -20.90 -37.54
N ASN A 471 -2.06 -21.12 -38.27
CA ASN A 471 -3.30 -21.65 -37.69
C ASN A 471 -3.23 -23.17 -37.50
N LEU A 472 -3.51 -23.63 -36.28
CA LEU A 472 -3.61 -25.03 -35.90
C LEU A 472 -5.07 -25.47 -35.93
N ILE A 473 -5.38 -26.52 -36.67
CA ILE A 473 -6.73 -27.09 -36.75
C ILE A 473 -6.73 -28.43 -36.03
N SER A 474 -7.61 -28.59 -35.05
CA SER A 474 -7.80 -29.86 -34.32
C SER A 474 -8.42 -30.94 -35.21
N SER A 475 -8.25 -32.21 -34.83
CA SER A 475 -8.94 -33.34 -35.47
C SER A 475 -10.32 -33.64 -34.88
N GLY A 476 -10.66 -33.01 -33.76
CA GLY A 476 -11.96 -33.13 -33.10
C GLY A 476 -12.37 -31.86 -32.36
N ASN A 477 -13.34 -31.97 -31.46
CA ASN A 477 -13.89 -30.85 -30.70
C ASN A 477 -13.15 -30.55 -29.38
N SER A 478 -11.88 -30.95 -29.27
CA SER A 478 -11.09 -30.71 -28.06
C SER A 478 -9.62 -30.43 -28.34
N LEU A 479 -9.06 -29.43 -27.64
CA LEU A 479 -7.63 -29.12 -27.58
C LEU A 479 -7.24 -28.92 -26.11
N LEU A 480 -6.10 -29.49 -25.72
CA LEU A 480 -5.47 -29.20 -24.43
C LEU A 480 -4.26 -28.29 -24.68
N VAL A 481 -4.26 -27.12 -24.05
CA VAL A 481 -3.15 -26.16 -24.08
C VAL A 481 -2.49 -26.16 -22.72
N ARG A 482 -1.16 -26.28 -22.67
CA ARG A 482 -0.37 -26.25 -21.44
C ARG A 482 0.76 -25.25 -21.54
N PHE A 483 0.93 -24.45 -20.50
CA PHE A 483 2.08 -23.57 -20.33
C PHE A 483 2.86 -23.97 -19.08
N ARG A 484 4.17 -24.04 -19.21
CA ARG A 484 5.12 -24.35 -18.13
C ARG A 484 6.25 -23.33 -18.15
N SER A 485 6.59 -22.78 -16.98
CA SER A 485 7.81 -22.01 -16.77
C SER A 485 8.70 -22.62 -15.69
N ASP A 486 10.01 -22.36 -15.77
CA ASP A 486 11.01 -22.82 -14.82
C ASP A 486 11.21 -21.82 -13.66
N SER A 487 12.28 -21.98 -12.86
CA SER A 487 12.54 -21.13 -11.69
C SER A 487 13.22 -19.78 -12.00
N SER A 488 13.43 -19.44 -13.27
CA SER A 488 14.20 -18.28 -13.73
C SER A 488 13.68 -17.72 -15.06
N HIS A 489 14.19 -16.55 -15.48
CA HIS A 489 13.94 -15.90 -16.78
C HIS A 489 12.48 -15.82 -17.24
N GLU A 490 11.85 -14.68 -16.95
CA GLU A 490 10.51 -14.33 -17.44
C GLU A 490 10.56 -13.49 -18.73
N ALA A 491 9.55 -13.62 -19.58
CA ALA A 491 9.35 -12.84 -20.80
C ALA A 491 7.88 -12.37 -20.91
N GLY A 492 7.51 -11.62 -21.95
CA GLY A 492 6.21 -10.94 -22.09
C GLY A 492 4.96 -11.85 -22.13
N GLY A 493 5.15 -13.16 -22.31
CA GLY A 493 4.10 -14.17 -22.25
C GLY A 493 3.47 -14.48 -23.60
N PHE A 494 2.20 -14.86 -23.61
CA PHE A 494 1.55 -15.25 -24.86
C PHE A 494 0.07 -14.88 -24.90
N HIS A 495 -0.45 -14.78 -26.12
CA HIS A 495 -1.86 -14.63 -26.45
C HIS A 495 -2.23 -15.59 -27.58
N LEU A 496 -3.17 -16.48 -27.30
CA LEU A 496 -3.80 -17.38 -28.25
C LEU A 496 -5.25 -16.97 -28.47
N SER A 497 -5.75 -17.17 -29.68
CA SER A 497 -7.17 -17.03 -30.01
C SER A 497 -7.66 -18.33 -30.65
N TYR A 498 -8.89 -18.73 -30.37
CA TYR A 498 -9.49 -19.91 -30.98
C TYR A 498 -10.92 -19.65 -31.43
N GLN A 499 -11.34 -20.39 -32.45
CA GLN A 499 -12.70 -20.39 -32.96
C GLN A 499 -13.05 -21.75 -33.56
N THR A 500 -14.33 -22.10 -33.54
CA THR A 500 -14.88 -23.29 -34.20
C THR A 500 -15.57 -23.00 -35.52
#